data_AF-A0A920PTR9-F1
#
_entry.id   AF-A0A920PTR9-F1
#
_cell.length_a   1.000
_cell.length_b   1.000
_cell.length_c   1.000
_cell.angle_alpha   90.00
_cell.angle_beta   90.00
_cell.angle_gamma   90.00
#
_symmetry.space_group_name_H-M   'P 1'
#
loop_
_entity.id
_entity.type
_entity.pdbx_description
1 polymer ?
#
loop_
_entity_poly.entity_id
_entity_poly.type
_entity_poly.pdbx_seq_one_letter_code
_entity_poly.pdbx_strand_id
1 'polypeptide(L)' 'MYENVTESYVLDRETQEFFQQSNPWALRDIVERLLEAIERGMWENPPPDMKEKLQQMFLDLEADLEARQEGPNA' A
#
# COMPACT_ATOMS: atom_id res chain seq x y z
N MET A 1 6.49 -14.53 4.95
CA MET A 1 5.21 -13.90 5.38
C MET A 1 5.04 -12.56 4.70
N TYR A 2 5.93 -11.57 4.93
CA TYR A 2 5.84 -10.25 4.28
C TYR A 2 5.88 -10.34 2.75
N GLU A 3 6.76 -11.16 2.17
CA GLU A 3 6.79 -11.41 0.71
C GLU A 3 5.44 -11.83 0.14
N ASN A 4 4.77 -12.83 0.74
CA ASN A 4 3.47 -13.30 0.23
C ASN A 4 2.39 -12.21 0.31
N VAL A 5 2.41 -11.37 1.36
CA VAL A 5 1.46 -10.25 1.50
C VAL A 5 1.75 -9.19 0.45
N THR A 6 3.03 -8.89 0.21
CA THR A 6 3.42 -7.96 -0.83
C THR A 6 3.08 -8.49 -2.23
N GLU A 7 3.33 -9.76 -2.53
CA GLU A 7 2.92 -10.35 -3.81
C GLU A 7 1.40 -10.31 -4.00
N SER A 8 0.64 -10.69 -2.98
CA SER A 8 -0.81 -10.83 -3.11
C SER A 8 -1.55 -9.49 -3.13
N TYR A 9 -1.09 -8.48 -2.39
CA TYR A 9 -1.82 -7.21 -2.22
C TYR A 9 -1.17 -6.02 -2.93
N VAL A 10 0.14 -6.08 -3.19
CA VAL A 10 0.93 -4.96 -3.72
C VAL A 10 1.37 -5.25 -5.16
N LEU A 11 1.59 -6.51 -5.57
CA LEU A 11 2.06 -6.82 -6.94
C LEU A 11 0.94 -7.35 -7.85
N ASP A 12 -0.16 -7.84 -7.30
CA ASP A 12 -1.33 -8.23 -8.08
C ASP A 12 -2.27 -7.04 -8.36
N ARG A 13 -2.44 -6.74 -9.64
CA ARG A 13 -3.26 -5.63 -10.11
C ARG A 13 -4.75 -5.86 -9.88
N GLU A 14 -5.22 -7.10 -9.99
CA GLU A 14 -6.63 -7.43 -9.75
C GLU A 14 -7.01 -7.17 -8.29
N THR A 15 -6.13 -7.60 -7.37
CA THR A 15 -6.29 -7.32 -5.94
C THR A 15 -6.24 -5.82 -5.63
N GLN A 16 -5.33 -5.06 -6.23
CA GLN A 16 -5.30 -3.60 -6.05
C GLN A 16 -6.60 -2.93 -6.52
N GLU A 17 -7.08 -3.26 -7.72
CA GLU A 17 -8.31 -2.69 -8.26
C GLU A 17 -9.52 -3.04 -7.38
N PHE A 18 -9.57 -4.27 -6.85
CA PHE A 18 -10.59 -4.70 -5.90
C PHE A 18 -10.57 -3.87 -4.61
N PHE A 19 -9.40 -3.66 -4.01
CA PHE A 19 -9.28 -2.84 -2.80
C PHE A 19 -9.58 -1.37 -3.06
N GLN A 20 -9.10 -0.80 -4.17
CA GLN A 20 -9.39 0.60 -4.52
C GLN A 20 -10.88 0.89 -4.68
N GLN A 21 -11.66 -0.08 -5.16
CA GLN A 21 -13.12 0.05 -5.28
C GLN A 21 -13.84 -0.23 -3.96
N SER A 22 -13.40 -1.24 -3.21
CA SER A 22 -14.13 -1.74 -2.05
C SER A 22 -13.74 -1.01 -0.76
N ASN A 23 -12.44 -0.87 -0.50
CA ASN A 23 -11.89 -0.25 0.70
C ASN A 23 -10.45 0.23 0.48
N PRO A 24 -10.25 1.41 -0.14
CA PRO A 24 -8.91 1.96 -0.42
C PRO A 24 -8.10 2.22 0.85
N TRP A 25 -8.77 2.50 1.98
CA TRP A 25 -8.15 2.71 3.29
C TRP A 25 -7.45 1.44 3.79
N ALA A 26 -8.04 0.26 3.58
CA ALA A 26 -7.45 -1.00 3.98
C ALA A 26 -6.14 -1.30 3.23
N LEU A 27 -6.08 -0.96 1.94
CA LEU A 27 -4.85 -1.13 1.16
C LEU A 27 -3.74 -0.19 1.65
N ARG A 28 -4.08 1.08 1.93
CA ARG A 28 -3.15 2.05 2.54
C ARG A 28 -2.59 1.55 3.87
N ASP A 29 -3.45 1.01 4.73
CA ASP A 29 -3.09 0.43 6.02
C ASP A 29 -2.21 -0.83 5.94
N ILE A 30 -2.34 -1.62 4.88
CA ILE A 30 -1.47 -2.78 4.60
C ILE A 30 -0.09 -2.27 4.17
N VAL A 31 -0.04 -1.31 3.25
CA VAL A 31 1.22 -0.73 2.75
C VAL A 31 1.99 -0.04 3.87
N GLU A 32 1.31 0.70 4.75
CA GLU A 32 1.92 1.33 5.93
C GLU A 32 2.57 0.30 6.87
N ARG A 33 1.88 -0.81 7.16
CA ARG A 33 2.42 -1.89 8.00
C ARG A 33 3.62 -2.59 7.37
N LEU A 34 3.62 -2.75 6.04
CA LEU A 34 4.77 -3.31 5.32
C LEU A 34 5.98 -2.37 5.39
N LEU A 35 5.77 -1.06 5.25
CA LEU A 35 6.81 -0.06 5.43
C LEU A 35 7.37 -0.08 6.86
N GLU A 36 6.49 -0.10 7.88
CA GLU A 36 6.90 -0.20 9.28
C GLU A 36 7.71 -1.46 9.55
N ALA A 37 7.36 -2.59 8.93
CA ALA A 37 8.11 -3.84 9.05
C ALA A 37 9.52 -3.73 8.47
N ILE A 38 9.69 -3.04 7.35
CA ILE A 38 11.01 -2.78 6.76
C ILE A 38 11.81 -1.83 7.66
N GLU A 39 11.20 -0.72 8.10
CA GLU A 39 11.89 0.31 8.89
C GLU A 39 12.31 -0.18 10.28
N ARG A 40 11.53 -1.08 10.89
CA ARG A 40 11.86 -1.69 12.18
C ARG A 40 12.75 -2.92 12.08
N GLY A 41 13.15 -3.32 10.87
CA GLY A 41 13.94 -4.53 10.65
C GLY A 41 13.18 -5.83 10.95
N MET A 42 11.84 -5.80 11.01
CA MET A 42 11.01 -7.00 11.14
C MET A 42 10.97 -7.80 9.85
N TRP A 43 11.17 -7.14 8.70
CA TRP A 43 11.43 -7.78 7.43
C TRP A 43 12.93 -7.69 7.13
N GLU A 44 13.64 -8.81 7.34
CA GLU A 44 15.11 -8.83 7.32
C GLU A 44 15.73 -8.67 5.92
N ASN A 45 15.10 -9.22 4.87
CA ASN A 45 15.62 -9.21 3.50
C ASN A 45 14.54 -8.86 2.47
N PRO A 46 14.00 -7.63 2.47
CA PRO A 46 13.15 -7.18 1.38
C PRO A 46 13.95 -7.05 0.07
N PRO A 47 13.33 -7.22 -1.10
CA PRO A 47 13.97 -6.91 -2.36
C PRO A 47 14.51 -5.47 -2.40
N PRO A 48 15.60 -5.18 -3.13
CA PRO A 48 16.31 -3.89 -3.07
C PRO A 48 15.40 -2.67 -3.29
N ASP A 49 14.43 -2.80 -4.20
CA ASP A 49 13.53 -1.72 -4.60
C ASP A 49 12.19 -1.76 -3.86
N MET A 50 12.00 -2.72 -2.95
CA MET A 50 10.68 -2.96 -2.34
C MET A 50 10.24 -1.80 -1.46
N LYS A 51 11.17 -1.23 -0.69
CA LYS A 51 10.88 -0.07 0.14
C LYS A 51 10.39 1.11 -0.71
N GLU A 52 11.08 1.41 -1.80
CA GLU A 52 10.74 2.51 -2.70
C GLU A 52 9.38 2.27 -3.38
N LYS A 53 9.12 1.04 -3.84
CA LYS A 53 7.81 0.67 -4.41
C LYS A 53 6.66 0.84 -3.43
N LEU A 54 6.85 0.42 -2.18
CA LEU A 54 5.84 0.57 -1.13
C LEU A 54 5.64 2.05 -0.76
N GLN A 55 6.70 2.85 -0.73
CA GLN A 55 6.61 4.29 -0.51
C GLN A 55 5.82 4.99 -1.62
N GLN A 56 6.11 4.67 -2.88
CA GLN A 56 5.37 5.25 -4.01
C GLN A 56 3.89 4.87 -3.96
N MET A 57 3.59 3.59 -3.71
CA MET A 57 2.21 3.14 -3.58
C MET A 57 1.47 3.82 -2.44
N PHE A 58 2.13 4.02 -1.30
CA PHE A 58 1.54 4.75 -0.17
C PHE A 58 1.14 6.18 -0.58
N LEU A 59 2.02 6.90 -1.29
CA LEU A 59 1.73 8.24 -1.78
C LEU A 59 0.57 8.27 -2.79
N ASP A 60 0.54 7.31 -3.72
CA ASP A 60 -0.55 7.21 -4.71
C ASP A 60 -1.90 6.94 -4.04
N LEU A 61 -1.92 6.11 -2.98
CA LEU A 61 -3.12 5.83 -2.19
C LEU A 61 -3.57 7.03 -1.36
N GLU A 62 -2.64 7.76 -0.73
CA GLU A 62 -2.97 8.99 0.00
C GLU A 62 -3.58 10.04 -0.94
N ALA A 63 -3.02 10.22 -2.14
CA ALA A 63 -3.55 11.15 -3.14
C ALA A 63 -4.97 10.77 -3.61
N ASP A 64 -5.23 9.48 -3.84
CA ASP A 64 -6.58 8.99 -4.19
C ASP A 64 -7.57 9.16 -3.02
N LEU A 65 -7.13 8.88 -1.80
CA LEU A 65 -7.95 9.04 -0.59
C LEU A 65 -8.29 10.51 -0.32
N GLU A 66 -7.32 11.42 -0.49
CA GLU A 66 -7.51 12.87 -0.37
C GLU A 66 -8.51 13.36 -1.43
N ALA A 67 -8.32 12.99 -2.69
CA ALA A 67 -9.25 13.37 -3.78
C ALA A 67 -10.70 12.88 -3.53
N ARG A 68 -10.87 11.72 -2.87
CA ARG A 68 -12.18 11.19 -2.47
C ARG A 68 -12.79 11.94 -1.28
N GLN A 69 -11.95 12.41 -0.35
CA GLN A 69 -12.39 13.23 0.78
C GLN A 69 -12.73 14.66 0.36
N GLU A 70 -12.06 15.19 -0.66
CA GLU A 70 -12.30 16.52 -1.26
C GLU A 70 -13.43 16.54 -2.30
N GLY A 71 -14.24 15.48 -2.41
CA GLY A 71 -15.43 15.45 -3.27
C GLY A 71 -16.37 16.65 -3.05
N PRO A 72 -17.27 16.99 -4.00
CA PRO A 72 -17.79 18.35 -4.29
C PRO A 72 -18.70 19.01 -3.24
N ASN A 73 -18.47 18.78 -1.95
CA ASN A 73 -19.24 19.30 -0.84
C ASN A 73 -18.38 19.57 0.41
N ALA A 74 -17.16 20.10 0.21
CA ALA A 74 -16.45 20.86 1.23
C ALA A 74 -16.88 22.33 1.20
#